data_AF-A0A0F6IIC7-F1
#
_entry.id   AF-A0A0F6IIC7-F1
#
_cell.length_a   1.000
_cell.length_b   1.000
_cell.length_c   1.000
_cell.angle_alpha   90.00
_cell.angle_beta   90.00
_cell.angle_gamma   90.00
#
_symmetry.space_group_name_H-M   'P 1'
#
loop_
_entity.id
_entity.type
_entity.pdbx_description
1 polymer ?
#
loop_
_entity_poly.entity_id
_entity_poly.type
_entity_poly.pdbx_seq_one_letter_code
_entity_poly.pdbx_strand_id
1 'polypeptide(L)' 'MKSELGHLDIPEEIWKRLRPLLPKIKINPLKGGRPRLDDRVAMAAIFYRVRTGIQWRYIPPMFGSKSTLHRRFQ' A
#
# COMPACT_ATOMS: atom_id res chain seq x y z
N MET A 1 3.58 15.17 -3.03
CA MET A 1 3.16 15.03 -1.62
C MET A 1 4.28 14.32 -0.89
N LYS A 2 4.83 14.90 0.19
CA LYS A 2 5.71 14.18 1.10
C LYS A 2 4.88 13.08 1.77
N SER A 3 5.32 11.84 1.68
CA SER A 3 4.68 10.74 2.37
C SER A 3 5.02 10.78 3.86
N GLU A 4 4.06 10.42 4.70
CA GLU A 4 4.27 10.28 6.15
C GLU A 4 5.13 9.05 6.50
N LEU A 5 5.49 8.24 5.50
CA LEU A 5 6.29 7.01 5.64
C LEU A 5 7.81 7.26 5.59
N GLY A 6 8.25 8.48 5.24
CA GLY A 6 9.67 8.83 5.21
C GLY A 6 10.49 7.91 4.29
N HIS A 7 11.57 7.31 4.82
CA HIS A 7 12.45 6.40 4.08
C HIS A 7 11.81 5.07 3.70
N LEU A 8 10.65 4.73 4.29
CA LEU A 8 9.89 3.53 3.97
C LEU A 8 8.95 3.72 2.78
N ASP A 9 8.81 4.95 2.29
CA ASP A 9 8.01 5.24 1.12
C ASP A 9 8.72 4.88 -0.19
N ILE A 10 7.93 4.77 -1.24
CA ILE A 10 8.40 4.60 -2.61
C ILE A 10 8.89 5.95 -3.14
N PRO A 11 10.13 6.05 -3.63
CA PRO A 11 10.61 7.26 -4.31
C PRO A 11 9.66 7.70 -5.43
N GLU A 12 9.43 9.00 -5.56
CA GLU A 12 8.42 9.56 -6.46
C GLU A 12 8.61 9.10 -7.92
N GLU A 13 9.85 9.00 -8.39
CA GLU A 13 10.18 8.53 -9.74
C GLU A 13 9.75 7.08 -9.97
N ILE A 14 9.96 6.22 -8.98
CA ILE A 14 9.54 4.82 -9.03
C ILE A 14 8.02 4.75 -8.97
N TRP A 15 7.40 5.52 -8.06
CA TRP A 15 5.95 5.54 -7.91
C TRP A 15 5.23 5.97 -9.20
N LYS A 16 5.74 6.98 -9.90
CA LYS A 16 5.19 7.43 -11.19
C LYS A 16 5.20 6.34 -12.25
N ARG A 17 6.22 5.49 -12.27
CA ARG A 17 6.31 4.34 -13.21
C ARG A 17 5.44 3.17 -12.77
N LEU A 18 5.31 2.94 -11.46
CA LEU A 18 4.57 1.83 -10.89
C LEU A 18 3.05 2.03 -10.91
N ARG A 19 2.59 3.23 -10.52
CA ARG A 19 1.16 3.59 -10.41
C ARG A 19 0.30 3.18 -11.62
N PRO A 20 0.69 3.43 -12.88
CA PRO A 20 -0.13 3.05 -14.04
C PRO A 20 -0.25 1.53 -14.26
N LEU A 21 0.65 0.74 -13.67
CA LEU A 21 0.63 -0.73 -13.75
C LEU A 21 -0.30 -1.36 -12.71
N LEU A 22 -0.75 -0.58 -11.72
CA LEU A 22 -1.65 -1.08 -10.70
C LEU A 22 -3.05 -1.38 -11.28
N PRO A 23 -3.75 -2.40 -10.76
CA PRO A 23 -5.10 -2.71 -11.19
C PRO A 23 -6.02 -1.48 -11.10
N LYS A 24 -6.75 -1.18 -12.18
CA LYS A 24 -7.71 -0.06 -12.19
C LYS A 24 -8.81 -0.32 -11.18
N ILE A 25 -8.94 0.57 -10.20
CA ILE A 25 -9.94 0.47 -9.15
C ILE A 25 -11.30 0.91 -9.70
N LYS A 26 -12.30 0.02 -9.67
CA LYS A 26 -13.71 0.40 -9.83
C LYS A 26 -14.23 0.94 -8.51
N ILE A 27 -14.10 2.26 -8.30
CA ILE A 27 -14.73 2.93 -7.17
C ILE A 27 -16.22 3.06 -7.52
N ASN A 28 -17.08 2.40 -6.75
CA ASN A 28 -18.52 2.65 -6.83
C ASN A 28 -18.85 3.75 -5.80
N PRO A 29 -19.15 4.99 -6.23
CA PRO A 29 -19.41 6.10 -5.32
C PRO A 29 -20.67 5.89 -4.44
N LEU A 30 -21.57 4.99 -4.85
CA LEU A 30 -22.77 4.64 -4.08
C LEU A 30 -22.51 3.54 -3.04
N LYS A 31 -21.36 2.87 -3.10
CA LYS A 31 -21.01 1.78 -2.19
C LYS A 31 -20.33 2.39 -0.96
N GLY A 32 -21.11 2.61 0.10
CA GLY A 32 -20.61 3.08 1.39
C GLY A 32 -19.60 2.11 2.04
N GLY A 33 -18.92 2.57 3.08
CA GLY A 33 -17.97 1.78 3.86
C GLY A 33 -16.69 2.52 4.19
N ARG A 34 -15.76 1.82 4.85
CA ARG A 34 -14.45 2.38 5.21
C ARG A 34 -13.67 2.72 3.94
N PRO A 35 -13.09 3.94 3.83
CA PRO A 35 -12.23 4.31 2.72
C PRO A 35 -11.12 3.26 2.50
N ARG A 36 -10.80 3.01 1.23
CA ARG A 36 -9.70 2.11 0.88
C ARG A 36 -8.38 2.71 1.34
N LEU A 37 -7.49 1.84 1.81
CA LEU A 37 -6.09 2.22 2.06
C LEU A 37 -5.46 2.74 0.77
N ASP A 38 -4.67 3.81 0.87
CA ASP A 38 -3.95 4.38 -0.27
C ASP A 38 -3.03 3.34 -0.93
N ASP A 39 -2.98 3.36 -2.27
CA ASP A 39 -2.24 2.35 -3.04
C ASP A 39 -0.73 2.47 -2.84
N ARG A 40 -0.21 3.68 -2.64
CA ARG A 40 1.22 3.90 -2.39
C ARG A 40 1.61 3.34 -1.03
N VAL A 41 0.79 3.57 -0.02
CA VAL A 41 0.99 3.00 1.33
C VAL A 41 0.96 1.47 1.27
N ALA A 42 0.00 0.89 0.56
CA ALA A 42 -0.09 -0.56 0.40
C ALA A 42 1.15 -1.14 -0.31
N MET A 43 1.60 -0.51 -1.41
CA MET A 43 2.80 -0.93 -2.13
C MET A 43 4.08 -0.76 -1.31
N ALA A 44 4.22 0.33 -0.56
CA ALA A 44 5.34 0.54 0.35
C ALA A 44 5.42 -0.58 1.41
N ALA A 45 4.28 -0.98 1.98
CA ALA A 45 4.21 -2.08 2.93
C ALA A 45 4.57 -3.44 2.30
N ILE A 46 4.14 -3.68 1.06
CA ILE A 46 4.49 -4.90 0.30
C ILE A 46 6.01 -4.94 0.06
N PHE A 47 6.63 -3.84 -0.37
CA PHE A 47 8.08 -3.77 -0.56
C PHE A 47 8.84 -3.93 0.75
N TYR A 48 8.37 -3.32 1.83
CA TYR A 48 8.94 -3.51 3.16
C TYR A 48 8.93 -5.00 3.55
N ARG A 49 7.80 -5.68 3.35
CA ARG A 49 7.68 -7.12 3.61
C ARG A 49 8.65 -7.94 2.75
N VAL A 50 8.70 -7.69 1.45
CA VAL A 50 9.58 -8.43 0.52
C VAL A 50 11.04 -8.23 0.88
N ARG A 51 11.44 -7.00 1.24
CA ARG A 51 12.83 -6.67 1.63
C ARG A 51 13.25 -7.31 2.95
N THR A 52 12.34 -7.37 3.93
CA THR A 52 12.66 -7.84 5.28
C THR A 52 12.35 -9.31 5.52
N GLY A 53 11.53 -9.94 4.66
CA GLY A 53 11.09 -11.32 4.81
C GLY A 53 10.09 -11.57 5.95
N ILE A 54 9.60 -10.51 6.61
CA ILE A 54 8.72 -10.68 7.77
C ILE A 54 7.34 -11.23 7.41
N GLN A 55 6.71 -11.86 8.39
CA GLN A 55 5.32 -12.29 8.26
C GLN A 55 4.38 -11.07 8.30
N TRP A 56 3.23 -11.15 7.60
CA TRP A 56 2.22 -10.08 7.57
C TRP A 56 1.80 -9.58 8.95
N ARG A 57 1.79 -10.46 9.96
CA ARG A 57 1.40 -10.12 11.33
C ARG A 57 2.37 -9.17 12.05
N TYR A 58 3.60 -9.06 11.55
CA TYR A 58 4.66 -8.22 12.13
C TYR A 58 4.92 -6.94 11.33
N ILE A 59 4.13 -6.66 10.28
CA ILE A 59 4.27 -5.40 9.56
C ILE A 59 3.94 -4.23 10.49
N PRO A 60 4.78 -3.17 10.51
CA PRO A 60 4.52 -1.97 11.30
C PRO A 60 3.10 -1.42 11.11
N PRO A 61 2.35 -1.15 12.19
CA PRO A 61 0.96 -0.68 12.10
C PRO A 61 0.78 0.63 11.32
N MET A 62 1.83 1.44 11.17
CA MET A 62 1.83 2.68 10.38
C MET A 62 1.44 2.47 8.91
N PHE A 63 1.62 1.26 8.37
CA PHE A 63 1.20 0.91 7.02
C PHE A 63 -0.31 0.57 6.89
N GLY A 64 -1.02 0.45 8.01
CA GLY A 64 -2.42 0.01 8.05
C GLY A 64 -2.60 -1.46 8.45
N SER A 65 -3.80 -2.00 8.25
CA SER A 65 -4.12 -3.33 8.77
C SER A 65 -3.46 -4.47 7.99
N LYS A 66 -2.87 -5.43 8.70
CA LYS A 66 -2.26 -6.65 8.11
C LYS A 66 -3.19 -7.39 7.14
N SER A 67 -4.48 -7.46 7.47
CA SER A 67 -5.50 -8.12 6.65
C SER A 67 -5.74 -7.38 5.33
N THR A 68 -5.73 -6.05 5.35
CA THR A 68 -5.86 -5.23 4.13
C THR A 68 -4.64 -5.38 3.26
N LEU A 69 -3.44 -5.33 3.85
CA LEU A 69 -2.17 -5.48 3.12
C LEU A 69 -2.04 -6.87 2.48
N HIS A 70 -2.35 -7.93 3.21
CA HIS A 70 -2.32 -9.29 2.66
C HIS A 70 -3.31 -9.45 1.49
N ARG A 71 -4.54 -8.93 1.64
CA ARG A 71 -5.54 -8.95 0.55
C ARG A 71 -5.14 -8.08 -0.65
N ARG A 72 -4.33 -7.05 -0.46
CA ARG A 72 -3.79 -6.20 -1.54
C ARG A 72 -2.65 -6.87 -2.31
N PHE A 73 -1.99 -7.85 -1.70
CA PHE A 73 -0.89 -8.60 -2.30
C PHE A 73 -1.37 -9.81 -3.13
N GLN A 74 -2.52 -10.38 -2.76
CA GLN A 74 -3.21 -11.42 -3.55
C GLN A 74 -3.83 -10.83 -4.81
#